data_AF-A0A091MN42-F1
#
_entry.id   AF-A0A091MN42-F1
#
_cell.length_a   1.000
_cell.length_b   1.000
_cell.length_c   1.000
_cell.angle_alpha   90.00
_cell.angle_beta   90.00
_cell.angle_gamma   90.00
#
_symmetry.space_group_name_H-M   'P 1'
#
loop_
_entity.id
_entity.type
_entity.pdbx_description
1 polymer ?
#
loop_
_entity_poly.entity_id
_entity_poly.type
_entity_poly.pdbx_seq_one_letter_code
_entity_poly.pdbx_strand_id
1 'polypeptide(L)' 'CSVCGKSFSQSSSLNKHMRVHSGERPYKCVYCNKAFTASSILRTHIRQHSGEKPFKCKHCGKAF' A
#
# COMPACT_ATOMS: atom_id res chain seq x y z
N CYS A 1 16.20 6.19 -10.15
CA CYS A 1 16.29 4.74 -9.87
C CYS A 1 17.36 4.19 -10.78
N SER A 2 18.40 3.56 -10.25
CA SER A 2 19.50 3.04 -11.04
C SER A 2 19.12 1.85 -11.93
N VAL A 3 18.05 1.13 -11.59
CA VAL A 3 17.62 -0.09 -12.31
C VAL A 3 16.71 0.22 -13.50
N CYS A 4 15.77 1.17 -13.35
CA CYS A 4 14.76 1.46 -14.39
C CYS A 4 14.71 2.93 -14.83
N GLY A 5 15.66 3.76 -14.42
CA GLY A 5 15.75 5.17 -14.82
C GLY A 5 14.69 6.11 -14.23
N LYS A 6 13.69 5.61 -13.50
CA LYS A 6 12.63 6.46 -12.91
C LYS A 6 13.18 7.50 -11.92
N SER A 7 12.78 8.75 -12.09
CA SER A 7 13.11 9.86 -11.19
C SER A 7 12.11 10.00 -10.05
N PHE A 8 12.59 10.40 -8.88
CA PHE A 8 11.78 10.62 -7.67
C PHE A 8 12.22 11.92 -7.02
N SER A 9 11.26 12.72 -6.53
CA SER A 9 11.51 13.98 -5.84
C SER A 9 12.01 13.79 -4.40
N GLN A 10 11.81 12.60 -3.81
CA GLN A 10 12.21 12.28 -2.43
C GLN A 10 12.99 10.97 -2.38
N SER A 11 14.08 10.96 -1.61
CA SER A 11 14.89 9.76 -1.35
C SER A 11 14.06 8.62 -0.72
N SER A 12 13.15 8.96 0.19
CA SER A 12 12.23 7.99 0.81
C SER A 12 11.32 7.28 -0.21
N SER A 13 10.90 8.00 -1.26
CA SER A 13 10.09 7.45 -2.35
C SER A 13 10.93 6.56 -3.26
N LEU A 14 12.17 6.96 -3.57
CA LEU A 14 13.13 6.11 -4.29
C LEU A 14 13.41 4.82 -3.51
N ASN A 15 13.69 4.90 -2.22
CA ASN A 15 13.96 3.73 -1.38
C ASN A 15 12.78 2.75 -1.33
N LYS A 16 11.55 3.27 -1.17
CA LYS A 16 10.34 2.43 -1.27
C LYS A 16 10.20 1.79 -2.64
N HIS A 17 10.52 2.51 -3.71
CA HIS A 17 10.47 2.00 -5.06
C HIS A 17 11.48 0.88 -5.31
N MET A 18 12.68 0.94 -4.72
CA MET A 18 13.68 -0.12 -4.89
C MET A 18 13.18 -1.51 -4.43
N ARG A 19 12.19 -1.57 -3.54
CA ARG A 19 11.52 -2.83 -3.14
C ARG A 19 10.82 -3.55 -4.30
N VAL A 20 10.43 -2.83 -5.34
CA VAL A 20 9.85 -3.42 -6.56
C VAL A 20 10.91 -4.23 -7.32
N HIS A 21 12.18 -3.80 -7.26
CA HIS A 21 13.29 -4.49 -7.91
C HIS A 21 13.85 -5.62 -7.05
N SER A 22 13.97 -5.44 -5.72
CA SER A 22 14.45 -6.50 -4.83
C SER A 22 13.41 -7.57 -4.52
N GLY A 23 12.13 -7.31 -4.79
CA GLY A 23 11.03 -8.19 -4.38
C GLY A 23 10.72 -8.13 -2.88
N GLU A 24 11.39 -7.26 -2.12
CA GLU A 24 11.20 -7.13 -0.67
C GLU A 24 9.77 -6.67 -0.35
N ARG A 25 9.08 -7.44 0.49
CA ARG A 25 7.72 -7.16 0.93
C ARG A 25 7.63 -7.23 2.45
N PRO A 26 8.09 -6.19 3.16
CA PRO A 26 8.24 -6.25 4.61
C PRO A 26 6.88 -6.22 5.34
N TYR A 27 5.80 -5.79 4.69
CA TYR A 27 4.49 -5.64 5.32
C TYR A 27 3.61 -6.85 5.04
N LYS A 28 3.48 -7.76 6.02
CA LYS A 28 2.66 -8.97 5.91
C LYS A 28 1.25 -8.75 6.47
N CYS A 29 0.24 -9.27 5.78
CA CYS A 29 -1.12 -9.32 6.28
C CYS A 29 -1.24 -10.40 7.35
N VAL A 30 -1.79 -10.02 8.51
CA VAL A 30 -2.03 -10.95 9.63
C VAL A 30 -3.15 -11.96 9.35
N TYR A 31 -4.07 -11.65 8.42
CA TYR A 31 -5.22 -12.51 8.13
C TYR A 31 -4.94 -13.56 7.05
N CYS A 32 -4.12 -13.24 6.04
CA CYS A 32 -3.91 -14.12 4.89
C CYS A 32 -2.44 -14.29 4.47
N ASN A 33 -1.49 -13.83 5.29
CA ASN A 33 -0.04 -13.89 5.05
C ASN A 33 0.47 -13.20 3.76
N LYS A 34 -0.41 -12.53 3.00
CA LYS A 34 -0.03 -11.79 1.80
C LYS A 34 0.88 -10.61 2.17
N ALA A 35 2.00 -10.47 1.46
CA ALA A 35 3.00 -9.45 1.73
C ALA A 35 2.98 -8.30 0.71
N PHE A 36 3.25 -7.08 1.19
CA PHE A 36 3.19 -5.82 0.44
C PHE A 36 4.49 -5.01 0.58
N THR A 37 4.77 -4.15 -0.41
CA THR A 37 5.96 -3.31 -0.47
C THR A 37 5.83 -2.01 0.36
N ALA A 38 4.60 -1.61 0.72
CA ALA A 38 4.32 -0.39 1.48
C ALA A 38 3.21 -0.62 2.54
N SER A 39 3.36 0.05 3.69
CA SER A 39 2.40 -0.02 4.81
C SER A 39 1.03 0.54 4.45
N SER A 40 0.97 1.58 3.62
CA SER A 40 -0.30 2.16 3.14
C SER A 40 -1.12 1.15 2.33
N ILE A 41 -0.45 0.32 1.52
CA ILE A 41 -1.09 -0.74 0.72
C ILE A 41 -1.58 -1.86 1.63
N LEU A 42 -0.79 -2.26 2.63
CA LEU A 42 -1.24 -3.23 3.63
C LEU A 42 -2.48 -2.72 4.39
N ARG A 43 -2.48 -1.44 4.80
CA ARG A 43 -3.61 -0.84 5.51
C ARG A 43 -4.89 -0.85 4.68
N THR A 44 -4.82 -0.49 3.40
CA THR A 44 -6.02 -0.56 2.53
C THR A 44 -6.44 -2.00 2.27
N HIS A 45 -5.50 -2.94 2.15
CA HIS A 45 -5.81 -4.35 2.03
C HIS A 45 -6.51 -4.92 3.27
N ILE A 46 -6.09 -4.55 4.49
CA ILE A 46 -6.71 -5.01 5.74
C ILE A 46 -8.20 -4.66 5.80
N ARG A 47 -8.62 -3.54 5.20
CA ARG A 47 -10.04 -3.15 5.14
C ARG A 47 -10.91 -4.15 4.38
N GLN A 48 -10.32 -4.92 3.47
CA GLN A 48 -11.03 -6.00 2.77
C GLN A 48 -11.36 -7.16 3.71
N HIS A 49 -10.58 -7.36 4.78
CA HIS A 49 -10.86 -8.37 5.81
C HIS A 49 -11.82 -7.84 6.87
N SER A 50 -11.64 -6.60 7.33
CA SER A 50 -12.50 -6.02 8.37
C SER A 50 -13.86 -5.53 7.89
N GLY A 51 -14.03 -5.32 6.58
CA GLY A 51 -15.21 -4.68 6.02
C GLY A 51 -15.35 -3.19 6.39
N GLU A 52 -14.29 -2.58 6.95
CA GLU A 52 -14.27 -1.16 7.31
C GLU A 52 -14.44 -0.28 6.06
N LYS A 53 -15.43 0.62 6.10
CA LYS A 53 -15.72 1.60 5.04
C LYS A 53 -15.64 3.02 5.60
N PRO A 54 -14.44 3.62 5.68
CA PRO A 54 -14.22 4.89 6.36
C PRO A 54 -14.88 6.07 5.65
N PHE A 55 -15.13 5.95 4.34
CA PHE A 55 -15.55 7.09 3.53
C PHE A 55 -17.05 7.05 3.32
N LYS A 56 -17.78 7.87 4.07
CA LYS A 56 -19.24 7.98 3.95
C LYS A 56 -19.62 9.20 3.10
N CYS A 57 -20.38 8.96 2.04
CA CYS A 57 -21.00 10.03 1.27
C CYS A 57 -22.09 10.71 2.10
N LYS A 58 -21.99 12.03 2.31
CA LYS A 58 -22.97 12.80 3.07
C LYS A 58 -24.30 12.98 2.34
N HIS A 59 -24.31 12.94 1.00
CA HIS A 59 -25.52 13.15 0.20
C HIS A 59 -26.40 11.89 0.07
N CYS A 60 -25.80 10.73 -0.17
CA CYS A 60 -26.54 9.47 -0.37
C CYS A 60 -26.36 8.44 0.74
N GLY A 61 -25.55 8.74 1.78
CA GLY A 61 -25.34 7.87 2.93
C GLY A 61 -24.47 6.63 2.69
N LYS A 62 -24.13 6.32 1.43
CA LYS A 62 -23.30 5.15 1.07
C LYS A 62 -21.89 5.26 1.65
N ALA A 63 -21.38 4.16 2.19
CA ALA A 63 -20.03 4.03 2.71
C ALA A 63 -19.13 3.24 1.74
N PHE A 64 -17.88 3.67 1.61
CA PHE A 64 -16.83 3.15 0.73
C PHE A 64 -15.54 2.87 1.51
#